data_AF-A0A7S3H8J5-F1
#
_entry.id   AF-A0A7S3H8J5-F1
#
_cell.length_a   1.000
_cell.length_b   1.000
_cell.length_c   1.000
_cell.angle_alpha   90.00
_cell.angle_beta   90.00
_cell.angle_gamma   90.00
#
_symmetry.space_group_name_H-M   'P 1'
#
loop_
_entity.id
_entity.type
_entity.pdbx_description
1 polymer ?
#
loop_
_entity_poly.entity_id
_entity_poly.type
_entity_poly.pdbx_seq_one_letter_code
_entity_poly.pdbx_strand_id
1 'polypeptide(L)'
;TALDYINKGQWEAAFFVFLIVCLFYSSVAGILCWMEPTAAGSGIPEIKAYLNGINLNKVVRIRVLIFKVIGMCFSVSAGLPLGKEGPMIHAGAATGAAMSQGKSATFGFDTSWTKFQDLRNDRSKRDFVTFGAAAGVAAAFSAPIGGVLFTLEEGASYWSTNLTFRAFFCAMITQLTLNLAYSGFQLGRDHTNGLFAFGLFTDFSGYATFELFIFILMGAAGGVMGAYFNEMNRRAAVFRSQHIGTTVWKRILELTLVTMLFAVITFVVPLMWATCTSIPTDTADWDDQEVNLLDKLVQYQCKENEYNQVASLYFVPADVTLQQLFHFKESGDTTYTTFDTGALLMFFVPYFSFAILVSGMLLPAGLFVPMLVSGACYGRIVGHILNTAFPGYVTDSGTYALIGAAAILGGMSRMTMAGTIIMLEASGKSEYLLPLMLTFAAARYAGNAINDPIYDMFI
;
A
#
# COMPACT_ATOMS: atom_id res chain seq x y z
N THR A 1 4.00 5.07 -24.94
CA THR A 1 4.59 4.88 -23.59
C THR A 1 6.10 4.74 -23.71
N ALA A 2 6.88 4.83 -22.62
CA ALA A 2 8.32 4.55 -22.69
C ALA A 2 8.61 3.13 -23.24
N LEU A 3 7.71 2.18 -22.95
CA LEU A 3 7.72 0.81 -23.49
C LEU A 3 7.62 0.78 -25.03
N ASP A 4 6.83 1.67 -25.65
CA ASP A 4 6.76 1.73 -27.13
C ASP A 4 8.09 2.17 -27.76
N TYR A 5 8.83 3.06 -27.10
CA TYR A 5 10.15 3.50 -27.56
C TYR A 5 11.22 2.41 -27.36
N ILE A 6 11.10 1.66 -26.27
CA ILE A 6 11.88 0.44 -25.99
C ILE A 6 11.67 -0.60 -27.10
N ASN A 7 10.41 -0.88 -27.46
CA ASN A 7 10.07 -1.84 -28.51
C ASN A 7 10.55 -1.40 -29.91
N LYS A 8 10.69 -0.08 -30.13
CA LYS A 8 11.26 0.49 -31.37
C LYS A 8 12.80 0.58 -31.36
N GLY A 9 13.47 0.11 -30.30
CA GLY A 9 14.93 0.14 -30.16
C GLY A 9 15.52 1.52 -29.85
N GLN A 10 14.71 2.52 -29.48
CA GLN A 10 15.14 3.87 -29.15
C GLN A 10 15.31 4.05 -27.63
N TRP A 11 16.38 3.45 -27.08
CA TRP A 11 16.62 3.35 -25.63
C TRP A 11 16.85 4.69 -24.94
N GLU A 12 17.67 5.56 -25.54
CA GLU A 12 17.96 6.88 -24.96
C GLU A 12 16.69 7.72 -24.88
N ALA A 13 15.89 7.73 -25.95
CA ALA A 13 14.62 8.43 -25.97
C ALA A 13 13.64 7.87 -24.93
N ALA A 14 13.55 6.53 -24.79
CA ALA A 14 12.70 5.90 -23.79
C ALA A 14 13.09 6.30 -22.36
N PHE A 15 14.39 6.30 -22.05
CA PHE A 15 14.89 6.69 -20.75
C PHE A 15 14.59 8.16 -20.43
N PHE A 16 14.88 9.08 -21.36
CA PHE A 16 14.60 10.50 -21.15
C PHE A 16 13.11 10.78 -21.03
N VAL A 17 12.26 10.14 -21.83
CA VAL A 17 10.79 10.27 -21.71
C VAL A 17 10.33 9.78 -20.35
N PHE A 18 10.78 8.61 -19.90
CA PHE A 18 10.44 8.06 -18.58
C PHE A 18 10.87 8.99 -17.45
N LEU A 19 12.13 9.45 -17.48
CA LEU A 19 12.68 10.36 -16.48
C LEU A 19 11.91 11.68 -16.43
N ILE A 20 11.62 12.30 -17.58
CA ILE A 20 10.89 13.58 -17.65
C ILE A 20 9.48 13.41 -17.06
N VAL A 21 8.80 12.30 -17.37
CA VAL A 21 7.45 12.03 -16.85
C VAL A 21 7.46 11.86 -15.33
N CYS A 22 8.37 11.04 -14.78
CA CYS A 22 8.53 10.87 -13.33
C CYS A 22 8.87 12.19 -12.62
N LEU A 23 9.81 12.96 -13.18
CA LEU A 23 10.21 14.25 -12.64
C LEU A 23 9.06 15.26 -12.67
N PHE A 24 8.32 15.33 -13.77
CA PHE A 24 7.16 16.21 -13.91
C PHE A 24 6.11 15.93 -12.82
N TYR A 25 5.67 14.68 -12.70
CA TYR A 25 4.65 14.31 -11.72
C TYR A 25 5.11 14.53 -10.27
N SER A 26 6.34 14.14 -9.95
CA SER A 26 6.92 14.37 -8.61
C SER A 26 7.03 15.85 -8.28
N SER A 27 7.42 16.69 -9.24
CA SER A 27 7.60 18.14 -9.04
C SER A 27 6.26 18.83 -8.80
N VAL A 28 5.22 18.47 -9.57
CA VAL A 28 3.86 18.99 -9.36
C VAL A 28 3.33 18.61 -7.98
N ALA A 29 3.50 17.35 -7.56
CA ALA A 29 3.10 16.91 -6.22
C ALA A 29 3.87 17.67 -5.11
N GLY A 30 5.19 17.87 -5.29
CA GLY A 30 6.02 18.65 -4.37
C GLY A 30 5.61 20.12 -4.26
N ILE A 31 5.24 20.76 -5.38
CA ILE A 31 4.73 22.14 -5.40
C ILE A 31 3.39 22.25 -4.66
N LEU A 32 2.49 21.27 -4.83
CA LEU A 32 1.22 21.24 -4.10
C LEU A 32 1.44 21.12 -2.59
N CYS A 33 2.37 20.26 -2.15
CA CYS A 33 2.77 20.18 -0.75
C CYS A 33 3.52 21.42 -0.26
N TRP A 34 4.19 22.18 -1.14
CA TRP A 34 4.74 23.47 -0.75
C TRP A 34 3.64 24.50 -0.45
N MET A 35 2.57 24.53 -1.25
CA MET A 35 1.43 25.42 -1.02
C MET A 35 0.63 25.08 0.25
N GLU A 36 0.58 23.80 0.62
CA GLU A 36 -0.02 23.33 1.86
C GLU A 36 0.85 22.23 2.51
N PRO A 37 1.82 22.60 3.37
CA PRO A 37 2.78 21.66 3.97
C PRO A 37 2.14 20.58 4.84
N THR A 38 0.94 20.84 5.39
CA THR A 38 0.18 19.89 6.21
C THR A 38 -0.41 18.74 5.40
N ALA A 39 -0.39 18.81 4.07
CA ALA A 39 -0.81 17.73 3.20
C ALA A 39 0.29 16.67 2.97
N ALA A 40 1.55 16.97 3.31
CA ALA A 40 2.66 16.04 3.13
C ALA A 40 2.52 14.79 4.02
N GLY A 41 3.08 13.67 3.56
CA GLY A 41 3.04 12.39 4.26
C GLY A 41 1.67 11.71 4.26
N SER A 42 1.58 10.64 5.06
CA SER A 42 0.40 9.77 5.09
C SER A 42 -0.80 10.45 5.72
N GLY A 43 -0.63 11.27 6.76
CA GLY A 43 -1.74 11.82 7.52
C GLY A 43 -2.24 10.95 8.67
N ILE A 44 -1.77 9.71 8.79
CA ILE A 44 -2.20 8.78 9.85
C ILE A 44 -1.71 9.27 11.22
N PRO A 45 -0.42 9.64 11.42
CA PRO A 45 0.04 10.21 12.69
C PRO A 45 -0.79 11.41 13.15
N GLU A 46 -1.16 12.30 12.23
CA GLU A 46 -1.93 13.49 12.52
C GLU A 46 -3.37 13.18 12.93
N ILE A 47 -4.01 12.22 12.26
CA ILE A 47 -5.36 11.75 12.65
C ILE A 47 -5.30 10.99 13.99
N LYS A 48 -4.28 10.17 14.22
CA LYS A 48 -4.04 9.47 15.50
C LYS A 48 -3.87 10.47 16.65
N ALA A 49 -3.04 11.49 16.48
CA ALA A 49 -2.88 12.57 17.45
C ALA A 49 -4.21 13.32 17.69
N TYR A 50 -4.96 13.62 16.62
CA TYR A 50 -6.25 14.31 16.73
C TYR A 50 -7.30 13.50 17.50
N LEU A 51 -7.45 12.21 17.20
CA LEU A 51 -8.38 11.32 17.87
C LEU A 51 -8.01 11.08 19.35
N ASN A 52 -6.72 11.14 19.68
CA ASN A 52 -6.23 11.10 21.06
C ASN A 52 -6.32 12.45 21.81
N GLY A 53 -6.87 13.49 21.18
CA GLY A 53 -7.20 14.76 21.84
C GLY A 53 -6.22 15.90 21.60
N ILE A 54 -5.18 15.71 20.77
CA ILE A 54 -4.25 16.78 20.40
C ILE A 54 -4.85 17.59 19.26
N ASN A 55 -5.17 18.86 19.52
CA ASN A 55 -5.73 19.73 18.49
C ASN A 55 -4.62 20.26 17.56
N LEU A 56 -4.32 19.48 16.50
CA LEU A 56 -3.40 19.90 15.46
C LEU A 56 -4.05 20.94 14.53
N ASN A 57 -3.43 22.11 14.44
CA ASN A 57 -3.91 23.19 13.60
C ASN A 57 -3.95 22.77 12.12
N LYS A 58 -5.11 23.01 11.48
CA LYS A 58 -5.36 22.85 10.02
C LYS A 58 -5.53 21.43 9.49
N VAL A 59 -5.21 20.38 10.25
CA VAL A 59 -5.22 18.97 9.76
C VAL A 59 -6.51 18.61 9.03
N VAL A 60 -7.67 18.87 9.64
CA VAL A 60 -8.98 18.52 9.07
C VAL A 60 -9.64 19.62 8.22
N ARG A 61 -8.86 20.54 7.64
CA ARG A 61 -9.42 21.60 6.76
C ARG A 61 -9.68 21.08 5.35
N ILE A 62 -10.75 21.57 4.72
CA ILE A 62 -11.10 21.24 3.34
C ILE A 62 -9.98 21.59 2.34
N ARG A 63 -9.21 22.66 2.61
CA ARG A 63 -8.03 23.00 1.80
C ARG A 63 -7.01 21.87 1.82
N VAL A 64 -6.68 21.33 2.99
CA VAL A 64 -5.72 20.20 3.10
C VAL A 64 -6.24 18.98 2.37
N LEU A 65 -7.54 18.68 2.47
CA LEU A 65 -8.18 17.59 1.72
C LEU A 65 -7.94 17.72 0.21
N ILE A 66 -8.22 18.89 -0.38
CA ILE A 66 -8.08 19.13 -1.83
C ILE A 66 -6.62 18.95 -2.27
N PHE A 67 -5.69 19.62 -1.58
CA PHE A 67 -4.27 19.52 -1.91
C PHE A 67 -3.72 18.10 -1.73
N LYS A 68 -4.19 17.38 -0.71
CA LYS A 68 -3.77 16.01 -0.45
C LYS A 68 -4.27 15.03 -1.51
N VAL A 69 -5.55 15.10 -1.89
CA VAL A 69 -6.13 14.19 -2.92
C VAL A 69 -5.47 14.44 -4.27
N ILE A 70 -5.38 15.70 -4.71
CA ILE A 70 -4.76 16.04 -6.01
C ILE A 70 -3.27 15.69 -5.99
N GLY A 71 -2.56 16.05 -4.92
CA GLY A 71 -1.13 15.75 -4.80
C GLY A 71 -0.86 14.25 -4.76
N MET A 72 -1.75 13.45 -4.15
CA MET A 72 -1.60 11.99 -4.09
C MET A 72 -1.71 11.38 -5.49
N CYS A 73 -2.65 11.83 -6.33
CA CYS A 73 -2.76 11.37 -7.72
C CYS A 73 -1.43 11.56 -8.46
N PHE A 74 -0.81 12.74 -8.35
CA PHE A 74 0.49 13.01 -8.97
C PHE A 74 1.63 12.22 -8.31
N SER A 75 1.60 12.03 -6.99
CA SER A 75 2.62 11.28 -6.26
C SER A 75 2.64 9.80 -6.64
N VAL A 76 1.48 9.19 -6.86
CA VAL A 76 1.36 7.79 -7.31
C VAL A 76 1.73 7.68 -8.78
N SER A 77 1.28 8.61 -9.64
CA SER A 77 1.65 8.65 -11.06
C SER A 77 3.15 8.88 -11.31
N ALA A 78 3.90 9.39 -10.34
CA ALA A 78 5.35 9.52 -10.43
C ALA A 78 6.09 8.17 -10.40
N GLY A 79 5.39 7.07 -10.06
CA GLY A 79 5.95 5.72 -10.05
C GLY A 79 6.88 5.42 -8.86
N LEU A 80 6.97 6.32 -7.87
CA LEU A 80 7.73 6.09 -6.64
C LEU A 80 7.08 4.96 -5.80
N PRO A 81 7.86 4.25 -4.95
CA PRO A 81 7.34 3.23 -4.06
C PRO A 81 6.50 3.87 -2.95
N LEU A 82 5.26 4.22 -3.28
CA LEU A 82 4.32 4.99 -2.47
C LEU A 82 2.91 4.39 -2.57
N GLY A 83 2.14 4.47 -1.49
CA GLY A 83 0.75 4.02 -1.45
C GLY A 83 -0.26 5.17 -1.33
N LYS A 84 -1.40 5.04 -2.01
CA LYS A 84 -2.56 5.95 -1.86
C LYS A 84 -3.35 5.72 -0.56
N GLU A 85 -3.25 4.53 0.02
CA GLU A 85 -4.14 4.09 1.10
C GLU A 85 -4.05 4.95 2.37
N GLY A 86 -2.83 5.31 2.77
CA GLY A 86 -2.62 6.15 3.94
C GLY A 86 -3.30 7.52 3.85
N PRO A 87 -3.01 8.33 2.80
CA PRO A 87 -3.69 9.61 2.66
C PRO A 87 -5.18 9.51 2.31
N MET A 88 -5.71 8.37 1.85
CA MET A 88 -7.16 8.13 1.77
C MET A 88 -7.83 8.08 3.15
N ILE A 89 -7.15 7.55 4.18
CA ILE A 89 -7.65 7.56 5.57
C ILE A 89 -7.79 9.00 6.09
N HIS A 90 -6.77 9.83 5.86
CA HIS A 90 -6.84 11.25 6.22
C HIS A 90 -7.92 11.97 5.38
N ALA A 91 -8.05 11.68 4.08
CA ALA A 91 -9.09 12.26 3.25
C ALA A 91 -10.51 11.95 3.78
N GLY A 92 -10.76 10.70 4.17
CA GLY A 92 -12.01 10.29 4.82
C GLY A 92 -12.23 11.01 6.14
N ALA A 93 -11.21 11.06 7.01
CA ALA A 93 -11.25 11.76 8.29
C ALA A 93 -11.58 13.26 8.15
N ALA A 94 -10.96 13.95 7.18
CA ALA A 94 -11.22 15.35 6.88
C ALA A 94 -12.62 15.58 6.31
N THR A 95 -13.14 14.64 5.51
CA THR A 95 -14.51 14.67 4.99
C THR A 95 -15.53 14.51 6.12
N GLY A 96 -15.29 13.58 7.05
CA GLY A 96 -16.09 13.43 8.26
C GLY A 96 -16.12 14.71 9.12
N ALA A 97 -14.95 15.32 9.33
CA ALA A 97 -14.86 16.61 10.03
C ALA A 97 -15.68 17.71 9.33
N ALA A 98 -15.55 17.84 8.01
CA ALA A 98 -16.28 18.82 7.22
C ALA A 98 -17.81 18.62 7.32
N MET A 99 -18.26 17.37 7.23
CA MET A 99 -19.67 17.00 7.34
C MET A 99 -20.26 17.31 8.73
N SER A 100 -19.49 17.09 9.81
CA SER A 100 -19.94 17.40 11.18
C SER A 100 -20.16 18.89 11.43
N GLN A 101 -19.30 19.74 10.86
CA GLN A 101 -19.31 21.18 11.16
C GLN A 101 -20.29 21.95 10.29
N GLY A 102 -20.47 21.54 9.02
CA GLY A 102 -21.31 22.26 8.07
C GLY A 102 -20.85 23.71 7.84
N LYS A 103 -19.58 24.00 8.10
CA LYS A 103 -18.95 25.30 7.85
C LYS A 103 -17.72 25.09 6.99
N SER A 104 -17.63 25.82 5.90
CA SER A 104 -16.38 25.93 5.15
C SER A 104 -15.81 27.33 5.32
N ALA A 105 -14.77 27.45 6.16
CA ALA A 105 -13.99 28.68 6.26
C ALA A 105 -13.29 29.05 4.93
N THR A 106 -13.08 28.07 4.04
CA THR A 106 -12.43 28.28 2.74
C THR A 106 -13.39 28.82 1.68
N PHE A 107 -14.65 28.38 1.68
CA PHE A 107 -15.66 28.82 0.71
C PHE A 107 -16.63 29.88 1.28
N GLY A 108 -16.48 30.28 2.55
CA GLY A 108 -17.35 31.26 3.19
C GLY A 108 -18.78 30.78 3.46
N PHE A 109 -19.08 29.51 3.22
CA PHE A 109 -20.40 28.93 3.48
C PHE A 109 -20.53 28.48 4.94
N ASP A 110 -21.56 29.00 5.62
CA ASP A 110 -21.95 28.57 6.95
C ASP A 110 -23.41 28.10 6.93
N THR A 111 -23.65 26.80 7.10
CA THR A 111 -25.00 26.25 7.20
C THR A 111 -25.60 26.47 8.60
N SER A 112 -25.43 27.65 9.18
CA SER A 112 -25.94 27.95 10.53
C SER A 112 -27.47 27.92 10.62
N TRP A 113 -28.20 27.90 9.50
CA TRP A 113 -29.66 27.83 9.49
C TRP A 113 -30.22 26.39 9.59
N THR A 114 -29.38 25.35 9.54
CA THR A 114 -29.84 23.95 9.54
C THR A 114 -29.70 23.28 10.91
N LYS A 115 -30.43 22.17 11.10
CA LYS A 115 -30.44 21.31 12.32
C LYS A 115 -29.06 20.72 12.68
N PHE A 116 -28.02 20.98 11.90
CA PHE A 116 -26.65 20.50 12.12
C PHE A 116 -25.87 21.32 13.16
N GLN A 117 -26.46 22.36 13.77
CA GLN A 117 -25.82 23.11 14.85
C GLN A 117 -25.42 22.23 16.04
N ASP A 118 -26.25 21.26 16.42
CA ASP A 118 -26.00 20.36 17.57
C ASP A 118 -24.76 19.47 17.38
N LEU A 119 -24.30 19.30 16.14
CA LEU A 119 -23.11 18.51 15.81
C LEU A 119 -21.80 19.31 15.93
N ARG A 120 -21.86 20.62 16.16
CA ARG A 120 -20.70 21.52 16.24
C ARG A 120 -19.99 21.48 17.60
N ASN A 121 -19.84 20.28 18.14
CA ASN A 121 -19.12 20.02 19.39
C ASN A 121 -17.89 19.17 19.09
N ASP A 122 -16.81 19.33 19.86
CA ASP A 122 -15.57 18.57 19.65
C ASP A 122 -15.78 17.06 19.78
N ARG A 123 -16.68 16.63 20.68
CA ARG A 123 -17.08 15.21 20.81
C ARG A 123 -17.66 14.68 19.49
N SER A 124 -18.68 15.34 18.97
CA SER A 124 -19.33 14.95 17.72
C SER A 124 -18.34 15.01 16.55
N LYS A 125 -17.54 16.08 16.46
CA LYS A 125 -16.50 16.23 15.44
C LYS A 125 -15.52 15.06 15.46
N ARG A 126 -15.06 14.65 16.65
CA ARG A 126 -14.18 13.49 16.81
C ARG A 126 -14.85 12.20 16.37
N ASP A 127 -16.11 11.97 16.75
CA ASP A 127 -16.86 10.79 16.32
C ASP A 127 -17.00 10.73 14.78
N PHE A 128 -17.29 11.86 14.13
CA PHE A 128 -17.36 11.95 12.67
C PHE A 128 -16.00 11.78 11.98
N VAL A 129 -14.92 12.26 12.58
CA VAL A 129 -13.55 12.01 12.11
C VAL A 129 -13.23 10.51 12.17
N THR A 130 -13.64 9.82 13.24
CA THR A 130 -13.52 8.36 13.35
C THR A 130 -14.32 7.65 12.26
N PHE A 131 -15.58 8.04 12.01
CA PHE A 131 -16.39 7.47 10.93
C PHE A 131 -15.74 7.67 9.56
N GLY A 132 -15.23 8.89 9.32
CA GLY A 132 -14.52 9.23 8.10
C GLY A 132 -13.23 8.45 7.92
N ALA A 133 -12.44 8.25 8.99
CA ALA A 133 -11.23 7.46 8.94
C ALA A 133 -11.54 5.98 8.62
N ALA A 134 -12.56 5.39 9.26
CA ALA A 134 -12.99 4.01 8.99
C ALA A 134 -13.49 3.84 7.55
N ALA A 135 -14.27 4.80 7.06
CA ALA A 135 -14.70 4.86 5.66
C ALA A 135 -13.52 5.01 4.68
N GLY A 136 -12.49 5.78 5.04
CA GLY A 136 -11.28 5.93 4.25
C GLY A 136 -10.48 4.62 4.14
N VAL A 137 -10.37 3.85 5.22
CA VAL A 137 -9.75 2.51 5.19
C VAL A 137 -10.59 1.53 4.36
N ALA A 138 -11.91 1.55 4.53
CA ALA A 138 -12.82 0.72 3.73
C ALA A 138 -12.68 1.04 2.23
N ALA A 139 -12.60 2.32 1.87
CA ALA A 139 -12.37 2.75 0.50
C ALA A 139 -10.99 2.38 -0.06
N ALA A 140 -9.99 2.29 0.81
CA ALA A 140 -8.61 2.00 0.45
C ALA A 140 -8.40 0.51 0.15
N PHE A 141 -8.88 -0.36 1.03
CA PHE A 141 -8.59 -1.80 1.01
C PHE A 141 -9.80 -2.69 0.67
N SER A 142 -10.95 -2.09 0.38
CA SER A 142 -12.24 -2.80 0.27
C SER A 142 -12.60 -3.60 1.53
N ALA A 143 -12.18 -3.11 2.70
CA ALA A 143 -12.24 -3.82 3.98
C ALA A 143 -13.02 -3.02 5.05
N PRO A 144 -14.37 -3.13 5.10
CA PRO A 144 -15.18 -2.34 6.01
C PRO A 144 -15.02 -2.73 7.49
N ILE A 145 -14.92 -4.03 7.82
CA ILE A 145 -14.69 -4.46 9.21
C ILE A 145 -13.25 -4.10 9.61
N GLY A 146 -12.30 -4.33 8.70
CA GLY A 146 -10.90 -3.95 8.86
C GLY A 146 -10.74 -2.45 9.13
N GLY A 147 -11.52 -1.60 8.46
CA GLY A 147 -11.50 -0.15 8.66
C GLY A 147 -11.99 0.31 10.03
N VAL A 148 -13.05 -0.31 10.57
CA VAL A 148 -13.52 -0.01 11.92
C VAL A 148 -12.47 -0.45 12.95
N LEU A 149 -11.92 -1.66 12.80
CA LEU A 149 -10.86 -2.16 13.68
C LEU A 149 -9.59 -1.33 13.59
N PHE A 150 -9.23 -0.83 12.40
CA PHE A 150 -8.11 0.10 12.23
C PHE A 150 -8.31 1.36 13.08
N THR A 151 -9.50 1.97 13.02
CA THR A 151 -9.77 3.17 13.85
C THR A 151 -9.85 2.88 15.35
N LEU A 152 -10.21 1.66 15.73
CA LEU A 152 -10.22 1.21 17.12
C LEU A 152 -8.79 0.95 17.63
N GLU A 153 -7.96 0.26 16.85
CA GLU A 153 -6.59 -0.14 17.23
C GLU A 153 -5.60 1.03 17.14
N GLU A 154 -5.62 1.80 16.04
CA GLU A 154 -4.67 2.88 15.79
C GLU A 154 -5.20 4.28 16.08
N GLY A 155 -6.52 4.47 16.08
CA GLY A 155 -7.14 5.79 16.08
C GLY A 155 -7.46 6.34 17.46
N ALA A 156 -8.26 5.63 18.26
CA ALA A 156 -8.91 6.21 19.42
C ALA A 156 -8.63 5.49 20.75
N SER A 157 -8.14 6.21 21.75
CA SER A 157 -7.98 5.69 23.13
C SER A 157 -9.30 5.40 23.86
N TYR A 158 -10.41 6.03 23.45
CA TYR A 158 -11.73 5.82 24.03
C TYR A 158 -12.72 5.37 22.96
N TRP A 159 -13.40 4.25 23.21
CA TRP A 159 -14.31 3.63 22.26
C TRP A 159 -15.65 3.29 22.89
N SER A 160 -16.74 3.48 22.14
CA SER A 160 -18.10 3.13 22.58
C SER A 160 -18.79 2.21 21.57
N THR A 161 -19.70 1.36 22.03
CA THR A 161 -20.42 0.41 21.16
C THR A 161 -21.23 1.09 20.06
N ASN A 162 -21.90 2.21 20.40
CA ASN A 162 -22.62 3.03 19.43
C ASN A 162 -21.71 3.63 18.34
N LEU A 163 -20.47 3.96 18.70
CA LEU A 163 -19.46 4.43 17.75
C LEU A 163 -19.10 3.31 16.76
N THR A 164 -18.94 2.07 17.24
CA THR A 164 -18.69 0.90 16.37
C THR A 164 -19.76 0.74 15.30
N PHE A 165 -21.03 0.71 15.68
CA PHE A 165 -22.13 0.50 14.72
C PHE A 165 -22.24 1.61 13.69
N ARG A 166 -22.03 2.87 14.10
CA ARG A 166 -22.07 4.02 13.18
C ARG A 166 -20.87 4.05 12.25
N ALA A 167 -19.67 3.74 12.75
CA ALA A 167 -18.46 3.62 11.93
C ALA A 167 -18.61 2.49 10.90
N PHE A 168 -19.10 1.34 11.33
CA PHE A 168 -19.36 0.19 10.47
C PHE A 168 -20.39 0.50 9.39
N PHE A 169 -21.50 1.14 9.75
CA PHE A 169 -22.50 1.58 8.79
C PHE A 169 -21.89 2.53 7.75
N CYS A 170 -21.09 3.51 8.17
CA CYS A 170 -20.41 4.42 7.26
C CYS A 170 -19.47 3.67 6.31
N ALA A 171 -18.64 2.76 6.82
CA ALA A 171 -17.72 1.95 6.03
C ALA A 171 -18.45 1.07 4.99
N MET A 172 -19.56 0.42 5.37
CA MET A 172 -20.37 -0.38 4.44
C MET A 172 -20.97 0.46 3.31
N ILE A 173 -21.52 1.64 3.63
CA ILE A 173 -22.08 2.55 2.62
C ILE A 173 -20.99 3.06 1.68
N THR A 174 -19.80 3.34 2.19
CA THR A 174 -18.65 3.71 1.35
C THR A 174 -18.30 2.59 0.38
N GLN A 175 -18.21 1.33 0.85
CA GLN A 175 -17.93 0.19 -0.02
C GLN A 175 -19.03 0.00 -1.08
N LEU A 176 -20.30 0.04 -0.67
CA LEU A 176 -21.43 -0.06 -1.60
C LEU A 176 -21.36 1.03 -2.69
N THR A 177 -21.04 2.27 -2.29
CA THR A 177 -20.94 3.41 -3.21
C THR A 177 -19.79 3.22 -4.20
N LEU A 178 -18.64 2.74 -3.74
CA LEU A 178 -17.48 2.45 -4.60
C LEU A 178 -17.80 1.33 -5.60
N ASN A 179 -18.41 0.24 -5.13
CA ASN A 179 -18.81 -0.86 -6.00
C ASN A 179 -19.80 -0.39 -7.06
N LEU A 180 -20.80 0.41 -6.69
CA LEU A 180 -21.75 0.99 -7.63
C LEU A 180 -21.05 1.90 -8.64
N ALA A 181 -20.09 2.72 -8.19
CA ALA A 181 -19.31 3.60 -9.06
C ALA A 181 -18.43 2.83 -10.06
N TYR A 182 -17.79 1.73 -9.62
CA TYR A 182 -16.98 0.87 -10.49
C TYR A 182 -17.83 0.09 -11.50
N SER A 183 -18.98 -0.44 -11.08
CA SER A 183 -19.91 -1.15 -11.97
C SER A 183 -20.63 -0.24 -12.99
N GLY A 184 -20.57 1.09 -12.77
CA GLY A 184 -21.23 2.08 -13.62
C GLY A 184 -22.74 1.82 -13.79
N PHE A 185 -23.25 2.02 -15.02
CA PHE A 185 -24.65 1.75 -15.37
C PHE A 185 -24.95 0.25 -15.59
N GLN A 186 -23.94 -0.63 -15.54
CA GLN A 186 -24.12 -2.07 -15.71
C GLN A 186 -24.40 -2.74 -14.36
N LEU A 187 -25.45 -2.26 -13.66
CA LEU A 187 -25.93 -2.90 -12.43
C LEU A 187 -26.23 -4.39 -12.71
N GLY A 188 -25.39 -5.28 -12.18
CA GLY A 188 -25.65 -6.72 -12.13
C GLY A 188 -25.01 -7.60 -13.21
N ARG A 189 -24.00 -7.12 -13.95
CA ARG A 189 -23.31 -7.95 -14.98
C ARG A 189 -21.81 -8.15 -14.80
N ASP A 190 -21.16 -7.42 -13.89
CA ASP A 190 -19.74 -7.59 -13.61
C ASP A 190 -19.50 -8.63 -12.52
N HIS A 191 -18.52 -9.50 -12.75
CA HIS A 191 -18.10 -10.51 -11.79
C HIS A 191 -17.49 -9.84 -10.57
N THR A 192 -17.67 -10.45 -9.39
CA THR A 192 -17.26 -9.95 -8.06
C THR A 192 -15.76 -9.71 -7.88
N ASN A 193 -14.95 -9.83 -8.92
CA ASN A 193 -13.49 -9.76 -8.91
C ASN A 193 -13.01 -8.35 -8.50
N GLY A 194 -13.81 -7.30 -8.72
CA GLY A 194 -13.54 -5.95 -8.23
C GLY A 194 -13.85 -5.70 -6.75
N LEU A 195 -14.45 -6.67 -6.06
CA LEU A 195 -14.81 -6.54 -4.64
C LEU A 195 -13.59 -6.69 -3.71
N PHE A 196 -12.61 -7.49 -4.13
CA PHE A 196 -11.44 -7.86 -3.34
C PHE A 196 -10.21 -7.09 -3.84
N ALA A 197 -9.63 -6.24 -2.99
CA ALA A 197 -8.51 -5.39 -3.37
C ALA A 197 -7.26 -6.18 -3.82
N PHE A 198 -7.08 -7.40 -3.32
CA PHE A 198 -5.95 -8.25 -3.67
C PHE A 198 -6.28 -9.34 -4.68
N GLY A 199 -7.54 -9.50 -5.09
CA GLY A 199 -7.98 -10.62 -5.93
C GLY A 199 -8.41 -11.84 -5.10
N LEU A 200 -9.04 -12.81 -5.76
CA LEU A 200 -9.65 -13.96 -5.09
C LEU A 200 -8.65 -15.13 -5.01
N PHE A 201 -8.43 -15.65 -3.80
CA PHE A 201 -7.56 -16.80 -3.56
C PHE A 201 -8.35 -18.12 -3.69
N THR A 202 -8.70 -18.57 -4.90
CA THR A 202 -9.55 -19.76 -5.12
C THR A 202 -8.82 -21.09 -5.00
N ASP A 203 -7.60 -21.19 -5.55
CA ASP A 203 -7.03 -22.49 -5.95
C ASP A 203 -5.89 -23.01 -5.09
N PHE A 204 -5.55 -22.31 -4.02
CA PHE A 204 -4.51 -22.79 -3.11
C PHE A 204 -5.05 -23.96 -2.29
N SER A 205 -4.51 -25.16 -2.53
CA SER A 205 -4.59 -26.29 -1.60
C SER A 205 -4.21 -25.76 -0.21
N GLY A 206 -5.10 -25.93 0.76
CA GLY A 206 -4.93 -25.35 2.10
C GLY A 206 -3.56 -25.66 2.72
N TYR A 207 -3.17 -24.88 3.73
CA TYR A 207 -1.88 -25.04 4.39
C TYR A 207 -1.82 -26.27 5.29
N ALA A 208 -0.64 -26.88 5.37
CA ALA A 208 -0.38 -27.94 6.30
C ALA A 208 -0.13 -27.38 7.71
N THR A 209 -0.53 -28.11 8.75
CA THR A 209 -0.42 -27.62 10.13
C THR A 209 1.02 -27.31 10.54
N PHE A 210 2.02 -28.01 9.99
CA PHE A 210 3.42 -27.73 10.29
C PHE A 210 3.90 -26.37 9.73
N GLU A 211 3.27 -25.89 8.65
CA GLU A 211 3.60 -24.60 8.03
C GLU A 211 3.23 -23.43 8.95
N LEU A 212 2.31 -23.62 9.90
CA LEU A 212 2.02 -22.61 10.92
C LEU A 212 3.28 -22.22 11.71
N PHE A 213 4.19 -23.17 11.96
CA PHE A 213 5.46 -22.87 12.60
C PHE A 213 6.37 -22.01 11.70
N ILE A 214 6.38 -22.30 10.39
CA ILE A 214 7.11 -21.52 9.39
C ILE A 214 6.54 -20.10 9.31
N PHE A 215 5.21 -19.95 9.32
CA PHE A 215 4.54 -18.64 9.30
C PHE A 215 4.87 -17.81 10.55
N ILE A 216 4.97 -18.43 11.74
CA ILE A 216 5.42 -17.75 12.95
C ILE A 216 6.87 -17.25 12.80
N LEU A 217 7.77 -18.09 12.27
CA LEU A 217 9.17 -17.70 12.04
C LEU A 217 9.29 -16.57 11.00
N MET A 218 8.52 -16.64 9.92
CA MET A 218 8.43 -15.57 8.93
C MET A 218 7.86 -14.29 9.53
N GLY A 219 6.85 -14.39 10.39
CA GLY A 219 6.30 -13.29 11.17
C GLY A 219 7.38 -12.63 12.03
N ALA A 220 8.15 -13.41 12.78
CA ALA A 220 9.24 -12.90 13.60
C ALA A 220 10.34 -12.22 12.76
N ALA A 221 10.75 -12.84 11.65
CA ALA A 221 11.73 -12.26 10.73
C ALA A 221 11.23 -10.97 10.07
N GLY A 222 9.97 -10.94 9.64
CA GLY A 222 9.30 -9.73 9.13
C GLY A 222 9.17 -8.64 10.20
N GLY A 223 8.97 -9.02 11.46
CA GLY A 223 9.00 -8.13 12.61
C GLY A 223 10.34 -7.43 12.81
N VAL A 224 11.45 -8.18 12.67
CA VAL A 224 12.82 -7.65 12.72
C VAL A 224 13.11 -6.75 11.52
N MET A 225 12.72 -7.16 10.30
CA MET A 225 12.89 -6.33 9.10
C MET A 225 12.08 -5.03 9.17
N GLY A 226 10.84 -5.09 9.69
CA GLY A 226 10.02 -3.91 9.93
C GLY A 226 10.60 -3.00 11.02
N ALA A 227 11.19 -3.57 12.08
CA ALA A 227 11.93 -2.78 13.06
C ALA A 227 13.16 -2.09 12.45
N TYR A 228 13.91 -2.79 11.59
CA TYR A 228 15.03 -2.19 10.84
C TYR A 228 14.54 -1.03 9.96
N PHE A 229 13.43 -1.22 9.22
CA PHE A 229 12.80 -0.17 8.43
C PHE A 229 12.48 1.07 9.28
N ASN A 230 11.87 0.85 10.45
CA ASN A 230 11.49 1.91 11.37
C ASN A 230 12.71 2.70 11.90
N GLU A 231 13.77 2.01 12.31
CA GLU A 231 14.98 2.66 12.83
C GLU A 231 15.72 3.46 11.74
N MET A 232 15.79 2.94 10.51
CA MET A 232 16.36 3.68 9.39
C MET A 232 15.52 4.91 9.03
N ASN A 233 14.20 4.80 9.03
CA ASN A 233 13.30 5.94 8.84
C ASN A 233 13.47 7.00 9.93
N ARG A 234 13.60 6.60 11.19
CA ARG A 234 13.86 7.50 12.31
C ARG A 234 15.16 8.28 12.10
N ARG A 235 16.24 7.59 11.71
CA ARG A 235 17.54 8.22 11.40
C ARG A 235 17.45 9.19 10.22
N ALA A 236 16.76 8.79 9.15
CA ALA A 236 16.54 9.64 7.98
C ALA A 236 15.71 10.89 8.34
N ALA A 237 14.68 10.75 9.17
CA ALA A 237 13.86 11.86 9.66
C ALA A 237 14.67 12.83 10.54
N VAL A 238 15.50 12.33 11.47
CA VAL A 238 16.40 13.17 12.28
C VAL A 238 17.43 13.89 11.40
N PHE A 239 18.02 13.20 10.44
CA PHE A 239 18.97 13.79 9.49
C PHE A 239 18.31 14.94 8.69
N ARG A 240 17.10 14.72 8.18
CA ARG A 240 16.29 15.74 7.49
C ARG A 240 15.97 16.92 8.38
N SER A 241 15.59 16.68 9.63
CA SER A 241 15.31 17.72 10.61
C SER A 241 16.53 18.62 10.84
N GLN A 242 17.73 18.05 10.92
CA GLN A 242 18.97 18.78 11.21
C GLN A 242 19.58 19.50 10.00
N HIS A 243 19.64 18.84 8.84
CA HIS A 243 20.41 19.34 7.67
C HIS A 243 19.55 19.99 6.58
N ILE A 244 18.33 19.49 6.40
CA ILE A 244 17.38 19.92 5.37
C ILE A 244 16.31 20.86 5.98
N GLY A 245 16.06 20.74 7.28
CA GLY A 245 14.90 21.25 8.01
C GLY A 245 14.80 22.77 8.13
N THR A 246 14.19 23.39 7.11
CA THR A 246 13.35 24.62 7.08
C THR A 246 13.27 25.15 5.65
N THR A 247 14.31 24.90 4.84
CA THR A 247 14.42 25.46 3.49
C THR A 247 13.67 24.61 2.47
N VAL A 248 12.63 25.18 1.86
CA VAL A 248 11.80 24.51 0.85
C VAL A 248 12.61 24.04 -0.35
N TRP A 249 13.52 24.86 -0.88
CA TRP A 249 14.32 24.50 -2.05
C TRP A 249 15.19 23.26 -1.82
N LYS A 250 15.70 23.05 -0.60
CA LYS A 250 16.46 21.83 -0.27
C LYS A 250 15.57 20.58 -0.29
N ARG A 251 14.31 20.70 0.14
CA ARG A 251 13.33 19.60 0.10
C ARG A 251 12.87 19.26 -1.31
N ILE A 252 12.68 20.28 -2.15
CA ILE A 252 12.37 20.06 -3.57
C ILE A 252 13.57 19.42 -4.27
N LEU A 253 14.79 19.90 -4.02
CA LEU A 253 16.01 19.32 -4.56
C LEU A 253 16.20 17.85 -4.12
N GLU A 254 15.95 17.55 -2.84
CA GLU A 254 15.94 16.16 -2.34
C GLU A 254 14.94 15.30 -3.11
N LEU A 255 13.70 15.77 -3.25
CA LEU A 255 12.64 15.07 -3.98
C LEU A 255 13.06 14.79 -5.42
N THR A 256 13.56 15.80 -6.14
CA THR A 256 14.04 15.69 -7.53
C THR A 256 15.21 14.71 -7.66
N LEU A 257 16.15 14.71 -6.70
CA LEU A 257 17.29 13.78 -6.73
C LEU A 257 16.86 12.35 -6.45
N VAL A 258 15.98 12.12 -5.47
CA VAL A 258 15.49 10.79 -5.13
C VAL A 258 14.64 10.21 -6.27
N THR A 259 13.80 11.03 -6.92
CA THR A 259 13.01 10.60 -8.08
C THR A 259 13.88 10.30 -9.29
N MET A 260 14.91 11.10 -9.55
CA MET A 260 15.89 10.82 -10.60
C MET A 260 16.63 9.50 -10.33
N LEU A 261 17.10 9.30 -9.09
CA LEU A 261 17.83 8.09 -8.71
C LEU A 261 16.94 6.84 -8.82
N PHE A 262 15.69 6.92 -8.35
CA PHE A 262 14.75 5.82 -8.47
C PHE A 262 14.43 5.51 -9.94
N ALA A 263 14.18 6.53 -10.77
CA ALA A 263 13.92 6.32 -12.19
C ALA A 263 15.10 5.66 -12.92
N VAL A 264 16.34 6.02 -12.57
CA VAL A 264 17.55 5.35 -13.08
C VAL A 264 17.55 3.87 -12.67
N ILE A 265 17.29 3.56 -11.41
CA ILE A 265 17.29 2.18 -10.90
C ILE A 265 16.18 1.34 -11.55
N THR A 266 14.97 1.87 -11.64
CA THR A 266 13.83 1.23 -12.30
C THR A 266 14.14 0.89 -13.77
N PHE A 267 14.97 1.70 -14.44
CA PHE A 267 15.38 1.43 -15.82
C PHE A 267 16.60 0.51 -15.93
N VAL A 268 17.61 0.67 -15.06
CA VAL A 268 18.89 -0.06 -15.13
C VAL A 268 18.80 -1.47 -14.54
N VAL A 269 18.07 -1.67 -13.44
CA VAL A 269 18.01 -2.98 -12.79
C VAL A 269 17.40 -4.06 -13.71
N PRO A 270 16.30 -3.79 -14.44
CA PRO A 270 15.82 -4.72 -15.47
C PRO A 270 16.81 -4.99 -16.61
N LEU A 271 17.64 -4.00 -17.00
CA LEU A 271 18.70 -4.20 -18.00
C LEU A 271 19.80 -5.14 -17.52
N MET A 272 20.13 -5.08 -16.22
CA MET A 272 21.10 -5.99 -15.61
C MET A 272 20.58 -7.43 -15.58
N TRP A 273 19.26 -7.62 -15.54
CA TRP A 273 18.60 -8.93 -15.58
C TRP A 273 18.31 -9.34 -17.03
N ALA A 274 19.32 -9.90 -17.71
CA ALA A 274 19.28 -10.24 -19.13
C ALA A 274 18.56 -11.57 -19.47
N THR A 275 17.86 -12.17 -18.51
CA THR A 275 17.14 -13.44 -18.72
C THR A 275 15.69 -13.16 -19.11
N CYS A 276 15.28 -13.73 -20.23
CA CYS A 276 13.91 -13.66 -20.73
C CYS A 276 13.21 -14.99 -20.48
N THR A 277 11.99 -14.92 -19.96
CA THR A 277 11.12 -16.08 -19.73
C THR A 277 9.97 -16.07 -20.73
N SER A 278 9.63 -17.23 -21.27
CA SER A 278 8.49 -17.37 -22.18
C SER A 278 7.18 -17.19 -21.42
N ILE A 279 6.24 -16.45 -22.01
CA ILE A 279 4.87 -16.35 -21.49
C ILE A 279 4.21 -17.72 -21.69
N PRO A 280 3.62 -18.33 -20.64
CA PRO A 280 2.96 -19.62 -20.77
C PRO A 280 1.76 -19.51 -21.72
N THR A 281 1.71 -20.38 -22.73
CA THR A 281 0.64 -20.43 -23.74
C THR A 281 -0.50 -21.38 -23.38
N ASP A 282 -0.29 -22.26 -22.39
CA ASP A 282 -1.27 -23.25 -21.95
C ASP A 282 -2.01 -22.74 -20.71
N THR A 283 -3.06 -21.93 -20.94
CA THR A 283 -3.86 -21.27 -19.91
C THR A 283 -5.21 -21.94 -19.69
N ALA A 284 -5.38 -23.20 -20.11
CA ALA A 284 -6.68 -23.89 -20.07
C ALA A 284 -7.22 -24.09 -18.64
N ASP A 285 -6.33 -24.18 -17.65
CA ASP A 285 -6.66 -24.40 -16.23
C ASP A 285 -6.60 -23.10 -15.38
N TRP A 286 -6.42 -21.95 -16.00
CA TRP A 286 -6.17 -20.67 -15.30
C TRP A 286 -7.47 -19.88 -15.14
N ASP A 287 -7.62 -19.20 -14.00
CA ASP A 287 -8.78 -18.33 -13.77
C ASP A 287 -8.70 -17.05 -14.62
N ASP A 288 -9.85 -16.42 -14.90
CA ASP A 288 -9.93 -15.17 -15.67
C ASP A 288 -9.03 -14.08 -15.06
N GLN A 289 -8.88 -14.07 -13.72
CA GLN A 289 -7.98 -13.15 -13.03
C GLN A 289 -6.51 -13.40 -13.38
N GLU A 290 -6.08 -14.66 -13.46
CA GLU A 290 -4.71 -15.06 -13.76
C GLU A 290 -4.35 -14.73 -15.21
N VAL A 291 -5.29 -14.94 -16.14
CA VAL A 291 -5.14 -14.56 -17.56
C VAL A 291 -5.00 -13.05 -17.71
N ASN A 292 -5.81 -12.25 -17.01
CA ASN A 292 -5.68 -10.79 -17.02
C ASN A 292 -4.34 -10.29 -16.43
N LEU A 293 -3.68 -11.07 -15.56
CA LEU A 293 -2.37 -10.73 -14.99
C LEU A 293 -1.22 -11.07 -15.96
N LEU A 294 -1.38 -12.09 -16.81
CA LEU A 294 -0.43 -12.41 -17.89
C LEU A 294 -0.30 -11.27 -18.90
N ASP A 295 -1.43 -10.68 -19.32
CA ASP A 295 -1.47 -9.56 -20.27
C ASP A 295 -0.75 -8.30 -19.74
N LYS A 296 -0.56 -8.21 -18.42
CA LYS A 296 0.14 -7.09 -17.77
C LYS A 296 1.65 -7.34 -17.60
N LEU A 297 2.17 -8.49 -18.01
CA LEU A 297 3.61 -8.76 -18.02
C LEU A 297 4.32 -7.87 -19.04
N VAL A 298 5.52 -7.41 -18.68
CA VAL A 298 6.26 -6.41 -19.46
C VAL A 298 7.37 -7.10 -20.25
N GLN A 299 7.26 -7.00 -21.58
CA GLN A 299 8.34 -7.33 -22.50
C GLN A 299 9.40 -6.24 -22.45
N TYR A 300 10.64 -6.61 -22.06
CA TYR A 300 11.77 -5.69 -21.98
C TYR A 300 13.04 -6.37 -22.50
N GLN A 301 13.52 -5.96 -23.67
CA GLN A 301 14.66 -6.58 -24.38
C GLN A 301 14.50 -8.08 -24.72
N CYS A 302 13.27 -8.57 -24.74
CA CYS A 302 12.96 -9.96 -25.04
C CYS A 302 12.30 -10.11 -26.41
N LYS A 303 12.30 -11.33 -26.97
CA LYS A 303 11.62 -11.63 -28.23
C LYS A 303 10.10 -11.58 -28.05
N GLU A 304 9.36 -11.57 -29.16
CA GLU A 304 7.90 -11.71 -29.12
C GLU A 304 7.52 -12.99 -28.34
N ASN A 305 6.56 -12.88 -27.41
CA ASN A 305 6.11 -13.92 -26.45
C ASN A 305 7.08 -14.24 -25.30
N GLU A 306 8.08 -13.40 -25.06
CA GLU A 306 8.94 -13.47 -23.88
C GLU A 306 8.83 -12.19 -23.04
N TYR A 307 8.99 -12.31 -21.73
CA TYR A 307 8.94 -11.18 -20.79
C TYR A 307 10.17 -11.14 -19.90
N ASN A 308 10.43 -9.96 -19.33
CA ASN A 308 11.47 -9.78 -18.32
C ASN A 308 10.80 -9.72 -16.94
N GLN A 309 11.21 -10.64 -16.07
CA GLN A 309 10.66 -10.79 -14.72
C GLN A 309 10.80 -9.50 -13.90
N VAL A 310 11.98 -8.88 -13.89
CA VAL A 310 12.24 -7.69 -13.07
C VAL A 310 11.57 -6.45 -13.64
N ALA A 311 11.49 -6.32 -14.98
CA ALA A 311 10.75 -5.24 -15.62
C ALA A 311 9.25 -5.29 -15.27
N SER A 312 8.69 -6.50 -15.22
CA SER A 312 7.27 -6.72 -14.88
C SER A 312 6.94 -6.31 -13.44
N LEU A 313 7.91 -6.36 -12.52
CA LEU A 313 7.71 -5.89 -11.14
C LEU A 313 7.80 -4.36 -11.00
N TYR A 314 8.61 -3.70 -11.84
CA TYR A 314 8.92 -2.27 -11.75
C TYR A 314 8.04 -1.34 -12.62
N PHE A 315 7.71 -1.76 -13.85
CA PHE A 315 6.99 -0.92 -14.82
C PHE A 315 5.46 -1.03 -14.71
N VAL A 316 4.99 -1.84 -13.77
CA VAL A 316 3.58 -2.13 -13.51
C VAL A 316 3.17 -1.41 -12.20
N PRO A 317 1.90 -0.96 -12.08
CA PRO A 317 1.40 -0.38 -10.83
C PRO A 317 1.56 -1.34 -9.65
N ALA A 318 1.87 -0.80 -8.47
CA ALA A 318 2.22 -1.60 -7.29
C ALA A 318 1.09 -2.55 -6.82
N ASP A 319 -0.17 -2.19 -7.05
CA ASP A 319 -1.35 -3.04 -6.83
C ASP A 319 -1.34 -4.27 -7.74
N VAL A 320 -0.99 -4.10 -9.01
CA VAL A 320 -0.87 -5.21 -9.95
C VAL A 320 0.38 -6.04 -9.64
N THR A 321 1.51 -5.43 -9.29
CA THR A 321 2.71 -6.16 -8.82
C THR A 321 2.38 -7.03 -7.62
N LEU A 322 1.60 -6.51 -6.66
CA LEU A 322 1.16 -7.27 -5.50
C LEU A 322 0.27 -8.46 -5.90
N GLN A 323 -0.68 -8.26 -6.82
CA GLN A 323 -1.54 -9.33 -7.35
C GLN A 323 -0.74 -10.41 -8.09
N GLN A 324 0.26 -10.02 -8.90
CA GLN A 324 1.18 -10.94 -9.58
C GLN A 324 1.96 -11.80 -8.57
N LEU A 325 2.47 -11.20 -7.50
CA LEU A 325 3.19 -11.92 -6.44
C LEU A 325 2.29 -12.88 -5.65
N PHE A 326 0.99 -12.61 -5.57
CA PHE A 326 0.03 -13.45 -4.83
C PHE A 326 -0.56 -14.59 -5.66
N HIS A 327 -0.83 -14.39 -6.94
CA HIS A 327 -1.65 -15.33 -7.72
C HIS A 327 -0.87 -16.21 -8.68
N PHE A 328 0.34 -15.83 -9.12
CA PHE A 328 1.10 -16.73 -9.99
C PHE A 328 1.54 -17.97 -9.21
N LYS A 329 1.01 -19.12 -9.62
CA LYS A 329 1.24 -20.45 -9.05
C LYS A 329 2.62 -20.98 -9.43
N GLU A 330 3.30 -21.59 -8.46
CA GLU A 330 4.61 -22.27 -8.59
C GLU A 330 4.58 -23.56 -7.75
N SER A 331 3.50 -24.32 -7.84
CA SER A 331 3.35 -25.59 -7.12
C SER A 331 3.78 -26.79 -7.97
N GLY A 332 4.37 -27.77 -7.28
CA GLY A 332 4.91 -29.07 -7.72
C GLY A 332 4.65 -29.53 -9.15
N ASP A 333 5.74 -29.92 -9.82
CA ASP A 333 5.83 -30.57 -11.15
C ASP A 333 5.57 -29.67 -12.38
N THR A 334 5.27 -28.39 -12.18
CA THR A 334 5.26 -27.40 -13.27
C THR A 334 6.68 -26.89 -13.53
N THR A 335 7.18 -27.09 -14.76
CA THR A 335 8.54 -26.71 -15.19
C THR A 335 8.75 -25.20 -15.34
N TYR A 336 7.77 -24.37 -14.98
CA TYR A 336 7.76 -22.94 -15.26
C TYR A 336 7.77 -22.13 -13.96
N THR A 337 8.94 -21.58 -13.60
CA THR A 337 9.05 -20.57 -12.54
C THR A 337 8.73 -19.20 -13.12
N THR A 338 7.65 -18.57 -12.66
CA THR A 338 7.26 -17.22 -13.13
C THR A 338 8.23 -16.15 -12.66
N PHE A 339 8.72 -16.25 -11.42
CA PHE A 339 9.70 -15.32 -10.87
C PHE A 339 10.84 -16.08 -10.18
N ASP A 340 12.04 -15.96 -10.71
CA ASP A 340 13.21 -16.58 -10.11
C ASP A 340 13.60 -15.86 -8.81
N THR A 341 14.21 -16.61 -7.88
CA THR A 341 14.69 -16.04 -6.60
C THR A 341 15.64 -14.86 -6.81
N GLY A 342 16.49 -14.92 -7.84
CA GLY A 342 17.42 -13.83 -8.15
C GLY A 342 16.71 -12.57 -8.64
N ALA A 343 15.66 -12.70 -9.45
CA ALA A 343 14.84 -11.58 -9.92
C ALA A 343 14.11 -10.90 -8.75
N LEU A 344 13.53 -11.72 -7.86
CA LEU A 344 12.85 -11.23 -6.66
C LEU A 344 13.80 -10.49 -5.72
N LEU A 345 15.04 -10.96 -5.54
CA LEU A 345 16.06 -10.27 -4.73
C LEU A 345 16.51 -8.95 -5.37
N MET A 346 16.69 -8.93 -6.70
CA MET A 346 17.04 -7.73 -7.47
C MET A 346 15.96 -6.65 -7.37
N PHE A 347 14.69 -7.03 -7.20
CA PHE A 347 13.59 -6.09 -6.95
C PHE A 347 13.46 -5.71 -5.47
N PHE A 348 13.48 -6.70 -4.56
CA PHE A 348 13.23 -6.51 -3.12
C PHE A 348 14.22 -5.51 -2.49
N VAL A 349 15.53 -5.70 -2.71
CA VAL A 349 16.55 -4.90 -2.01
C VAL A 349 16.47 -3.41 -2.37
N PRO A 350 16.45 -3.01 -3.67
CA PRO A 350 16.30 -1.59 -4.01
C PRO A 350 14.92 -1.07 -3.64
N TYR A 351 13.84 -1.82 -3.88
CA TYR A 351 12.48 -1.33 -3.60
C TYR A 351 12.26 -1.04 -2.11
N PHE A 352 12.69 -1.95 -1.22
CA PHE A 352 12.62 -1.75 0.23
C PHE A 352 13.49 -0.57 0.70
N SER A 353 14.70 -0.43 0.15
CA SER A 353 15.60 0.67 0.48
C SER A 353 15.05 2.03 0.05
N PHE A 354 14.42 2.11 -1.13
CA PHE A 354 13.78 3.34 -1.59
C PHE A 354 12.52 3.66 -0.83
N ALA A 355 11.75 2.67 -0.36
CA ALA A 355 10.62 2.95 0.51
C ALA A 355 11.04 3.69 1.80
N ILE A 356 12.25 3.41 2.33
CA ILE A 356 12.84 4.17 3.46
C ILE A 356 13.18 5.61 3.04
N LEU A 357 13.83 5.79 1.89
CA LEU A 357 14.23 7.12 1.42
C LEU A 357 13.03 8.00 1.07
N VAL A 358 12.00 7.43 0.48
CA VAL A 358 10.83 8.17 -0.01
C VAL A 358 9.88 8.53 1.14
N SER A 359 9.83 7.71 2.19
CA SER A 359 9.13 8.00 3.44
C SER A 359 9.60 9.31 4.04
N GLY A 360 8.69 10.26 4.29
CA GLY A 360 9.02 11.56 4.90
C GLY A 360 9.50 12.65 3.94
N MET A 361 9.47 12.42 2.62
CA MET A 361 9.66 13.48 1.62
C MET A 361 8.45 14.42 1.55
N LEU A 362 8.60 15.55 0.84
CA LEU A 362 7.53 16.54 0.61
C LEU A 362 6.51 16.05 -0.43
N LEU A 363 5.89 14.90 -0.18
CA LEU A 363 4.86 14.28 -1.02
C LEU A 363 3.72 13.73 -0.15
N PRO A 364 2.47 13.77 -0.62
CA PRO A 364 1.35 13.14 0.07
C PRO A 364 1.32 11.64 -0.27
N ALA A 365 1.84 10.80 0.62
CA ALA A 365 1.94 9.37 0.36
C ALA A 365 1.92 8.51 1.63
N GLY A 366 1.41 7.29 1.48
CA GLY A 366 1.37 6.26 2.51
C GLY A 366 2.42 5.17 2.31
N LEU A 367 2.72 4.45 3.40
CA LEU A 367 3.74 3.39 3.44
C LEU A 367 3.16 1.97 3.42
N PHE A 368 1.83 1.83 3.40
CA PHE A 368 1.16 0.52 3.39
C PHE A 368 1.56 -0.33 2.18
N VAL A 369 1.25 0.13 0.97
CA VAL A 369 1.50 -0.64 -0.27
C VAL A 369 2.97 -1.00 -0.47
N PRO A 370 3.95 -0.09 -0.27
CA PRO A 370 5.36 -0.44 -0.42
C PRO A 370 5.82 -1.56 0.52
N MET A 371 5.29 -1.59 1.76
CA MET A 371 5.60 -2.66 2.72
C MET A 371 4.90 -3.97 2.36
N LEU A 372 3.69 -3.91 1.80
CA LEU A 372 2.99 -5.08 1.27
C LEU A 372 3.75 -5.71 0.12
N VAL A 373 4.16 -4.92 -0.87
CA VAL A 373 4.92 -5.40 -2.04
C VAL A 373 6.26 -5.97 -1.60
N SER A 374 7.00 -5.26 -0.75
CA SER A 374 8.29 -5.76 -0.23
C SER A 374 8.12 -7.06 0.56
N GLY A 375 7.09 -7.15 1.40
CA GLY A 375 6.78 -8.35 2.16
C GLY A 375 6.31 -9.50 1.28
N ALA A 376 5.54 -9.23 0.24
CA ALA A 376 5.12 -10.23 -0.75
C ALA A 376 6.33 -10.82 -1.49
N CYS A 377 7.28 -9.99 -1.90
CA CYS A 377 8.55 -10.47 -2.46
C CYS A 377 9.35 -11.32 -1.48
N TYR A 378 9.51 -10.85 -0.23
CA TYR A 378 10.18 -11.63 0.82
C TYR A 378 9.51 -13.00 1.04
N GLY A 379 8.17 -13.00 1.13
CA GLY A 379 7.39 -14.21 1.30
C GLY A 379 7.57 -15.17 0.14
N ARG A 380 7.50 -14.67 -1.10
CA ARG A 380 7.69 -15.47 -2.30
C ARG A 380 9.09 -16.07 -2.41
N ILE A 381 10.14 -15.32 -2.01
CA ILE A 381 11.51 -15.85 -1.90
C ILE A 381 11.57 -17.03 -0.93
N VAL A 382 10.96 -16.89 0.26
CA VAL A 382 10.92 -17.98 1.25
C VAL A 382 10.13 -19.19 0.71
N GLY A 383 8.99 -18.95 0.07
CA GLY A 383 8.18 -19.98 -0.57
C GLY A 383 8.97 -20.76 -1.62
N HIS A 384 9.71 -20.08 -2.50
CA HIS A 384 10.55 -20.72 -3.51
C HIS A 384 11.68 -21.55 -2.89
N ILE A 385 12.35 -21.04 -1.84
CA ILE A 385 13.39 -21.80 -1.12
C ILE A 385 12.80 -23.06 -0.46
N LEU A 386 11.60 -22.96 0.10
CA LEU A 386 10.94 -24.11 0.74
C LEU A 386 10.43 -25.13 -0.28
N ASN A 387 9.86 -24.69 -1.40
CA ASN A 387 9.41 -25.57 -2.49
C ASN A 387 10.58 -26.30 -3.15
N THR A 388 11.75 -25.66 -3.26
CA THR A 388 12.98 -26.34 -3.74
C THR A 388 13.58 -27.30 -2.71
N ALA A 389 13.48 -27.00 -1.41
CA ALA A 389 14.01 -27.86 -0.34
C ALA A 389 13.10 -29.07 -0.03
N PHE A 390 11.78 -28.90 -0.08
CA PHE A 390 10.77 -29.89 0.28
C PHE A 390 9.66 -29.97 -0.79
N PRO A 391 9.97 -30.45 -2.01
CA PRO A 391 9.03 -30.47 -3.12
C PRO A 391 7.78 -31.30 -2.79
N GLY A 392 6.60 -30.72 -3.01
CA GLY A 392 5.30 -31.39 -2.83
C GLY A 392 4.78 -31.48 -1.39
N TYR A 393 5.54 -31.01 -0.40
CA TYR A 393 5.10 -30.96 1.00
C TYR A 393 4.59 -29.58 1.44
N VAL A 394 4.94 -28.55 0.69
CA VAL A 394 4.79 -27.14 1.03
C VAL A 394 3.74 -26.49 0.12
N THR A 395 2.97 -25.52 0.62
CA THR A 395 1.98 -24.78 -0.17
C THR A 395 2.62 -23.92 -1.26
N ASP A 396 1.77 -23.48 -2.17
CA ASP A 396 2.16 -22.55 -3.23
C ASP A 396 2.86 -21.28 -2.72
N SER A 397 3.83 -20.80 -3.51
CA SER A 397 4.61 -19.58 -3.25
C SER A 397 3.74 -18.33 -3.04
N GLY A 398 2.55 -18.26 -3.63
CA GLY A 398 1.58 -17.17 -3.43
C GLY A 398 1.05 -17.07 -2.00
N THR A 399 0.87 -18.21 -1.32
CA THR A 399 0.47 -18.24 0.11
C THR A 399 1.57 -17.64 0.98
N TYR A 400 2.82 -18.03 0.72
CA TYR A 400 3.99 -17.48 1.39
C TYR A 400 4.15 -15.98 1.13
N ALA A 401 3.83 -15.51 -0.08
CA ALA A 401 3.82 -14.08 -0.41
C ALA A 401 2.79 -13.32 0.45
N LEU A 402 1.57 -13.83 0.61
CA LEU A 402 0.55 -13.20 1.47
C LEU A 402 1.02 -13.11 2.94
N ILE A 403 1.60 -14.20 3.47
CA ILE A 403 2.15 -14.24 4.83
C ILE A 403 3.33 -13.28 4.98
N GLY A 404 4.24 -13.22 4.00
CA GLY A 404 5.36 -12.29 3.99
C GLY A 404 4.91 -10.82 3.96
N ALA A 405 3.87 -10.50 3.19
CA ALA A 405 3.26 -9.17 3.14
C ALA A 405 2.70 -8.77 4.52
N ALA A 406 1.98 -9.68 5.19
CA ALA A 406 1.50 -9.48 6.54
C ALA A 406 2.65 -9.32 7.55
N ALA A 407 3.73 -10.10 7.42
CA ALA A 407 4.87 -10.07 8.34
C ALA A 407 5.61 -8.72 8.32
N ILE A 408 5.97 -8.19 7.15
CA ILE A 408 6.66 -6.89 7.05
C ILE A 408 5.72 -5.74 7.40
N LEU A 409 4.46 -5.78 6.95
CA LEU A 409 3.49 -4.74 7.30
C LEU A 409 3.27 -4.68 8.82
N GLY A 410 2.98 -5.82 9.46
CA GLY A 410 2.82 -5.93 10.92
C GLY A 410 4.10 -5.57 11.68
N GLY A 411 5.27 -5.86 11.11
CA GLY A 411 6.56 -5.44 11.64
C GLY A 411 6.79 -3.93 11.62
N MET A 412 6.29 -3.23 10.60
CA MET A 412 6.43 -1.77 10.47
C MET A 412 5.38 -1.02 11.31
N SER A 413 4.11 -1.40 11.18
CA SER A 413 2.97 -0.69 11.77
C SER A 413 2.58 -1.17 13.17
N ARG A 414 3.01 -2.37 13.59
CA ARG A 414 2.59 -3.05 14.83
C ARG A 414 1.09 -3.36 14.93
N MET A 415 0.37 -3.27 13.82
CA MET A 415 -1.05 -3.60 13.75
C MET A 415 -1.28 -5.11 13.82
N THR A 416 -2.33 -5.53 14.52
CA THR A 416 -2.66 -6.96 14.71
C THR A 416 -4.06 -7.31 14.24
N MET A 417 -5.09 -6.94 15.00
CA MET A 417 -6.47 -7.29 14.69
C MET A 417 -6.93 -6.61 13.39
N ALA A 418 -6.66 -5.31 13.27
CA ALA A 418 -7.00 -4.56 12.06
C ALA A 418 -6.25 -5.08 10.84
N GLY A 419 -4.93 -5.31 10.96
CA GLY A 419 -4.11 -5.85 9.87
C GLY A 419 -4.58 -7.22 9.40
N THR A 420 -4.91 -8.11 10.34
CA THR A 420 -5.44 -9.45 10.05
C THR A 420 -6.75 -9.37 9.28
N ILE A 421 -7.72 -8.58 9.76
CA ILE A 421 -9.03 -8.50 9.12
C ILE A 421 -8.98 -7.77 7.78
N ILE A 422 -8.13 -6.75 7.64
CA ILE A 422 -7.91 -6.09 6.34
C ILE A 422 -7.38 -7.11 5.32
N MET A 423 -6.38 -7.91 5.68
CA MET A 423 -5.84 -8.96 4.81
C MET A 423 -6.87 -10.03 4.47
N LEU A 424 -7.69 -10.43 5.45
CA LEU A 424 -8.75 -11.41 5.27
C LEU A 424 -9.84 -10.92 4.31
N GLU A 425 -10.34 -9.71 4.54
CA GLU A 425 -11.38 -9.10 3.70
C GLU A 425 -10.86 -8.81 2.30
N ALA A 426 -9.59 -8.41 2.16
CA ALA A 426 -9.00 -8.11 0.85
C ALA A 426 -8.63 -9.36 0.02
N SER A 427 -8.40 -10.52 0.66
CA SER A 427 -8.10 -11.81 0.01
C SER A 427 -9.33 -12.71 -0.21
N GLY A 428 -10.40 -12.50 0.56
CA GLY A 428 -11.66 -13.23 0.42
C GLY A 428 -11.65 -14.68 0.90
N LYS A 429 -10.53 -15.21 1.44
CA LYS A 429 -10.42 -16.60 1.89
C LYS A 429 -10.25 -16.69 3.42
N SER A 430 -11.32 -17.16 4.09
CA SER A 430 -11.39 -17.23 5.54
C SER A 430 -10.41 -18.22 6.19
N GLU A 431 -9.93 -19.21 5.43
CA GLU A 431 -8.99 -20.22 5.90
C GLU A 431 -7.65 -19.63 6.37
N TYR A 432 -7.23 -18.49 5.79
CA TYR A 432 -5.98 -17.81 6.14
C TYR A 432 -6.06 -16.99 7.43
N LEU A 433 -7.21 -16.93 8.10
CA LEU A 433 -7.39 -16.17 9.33
C LEU A 433 -6.38 -16.56 10.41
N LEU A 434 -6.23 -17.85 10.70
CA LEU A 434 -5.29 -18.32 11.74
C LEU A 434 -3.82 -18.04 11.39
N PRO A 435 -3.31 -18.40 10.19
CA PRO A 435 -1.96 -18.03 9.75
C PRO A 435 -1.67 -16.53 9.86
N LEU A 436 -2.60 -15.68 9.41
CA LEU A 436 -2.45 -14.23 9.46
C LEU A 436 -2.36 -13.73 10.90
N MET A 437 -3.26 -14.17 11.80
CA MET A 437 -3.22 -13.79 13.22
C MET A 437 -1.89 -14.15 13.87
N LEU A 438 -1.40 -15.36 13.65
CA LEU A 438 -0.12 -15.82 14.22
C LEU A 438 1.06 -15.01 13.67
N THR A 439 1.05 -14.72 12.36
CA THR A 439 2.10 -13.94 11.70
C THR A 439 2.14 -12.51 12.22
N PHE A 440 0.98 -11.82 12.29
CA PHE A 440 0.89 -10.46 12.83
C PHE A 440 1.29 -10.40 14.30
N ALA A 441 0.86 -11.39 15.11
CA ALA A 441 1.26 -11.47 16.51
C ALA A 441 2.77 -11.62 16.65
N ALA A 442 3.38 -12.57 15.93
CA ALA A 442 4.83 -12.79 15.93
C ALA A 442 5.61 -11.55 15.47
N ALA A 443 5.16 -10.90 14.39
CA ALA A 443 5.78 -9.68 13.87
C ALA A 443 5.71 -8.51 14.86
N ARG A 444 4.57 -8.34 15.56
CA ARG A 444 4.41 -7.33 16.61
C ARG A 444 5.34 -7.59 17.79
N TYR A 445 5.35 -8.81 18.33
CA TYR A 445 6.22 -9.16 19.47
C TYR A 445 7.70 -8.98 19.13
N ALA A 446 8.13 -9.51 17.98
CA ALA A 446 9.53 -9.48 17.57
C ALA A 446 10.06 -8.06 17.42
N GLY A 447 9.32 -7.16 16.78
CA GLY A 447 9.85 -5.81 16.63
C GLY A 447 9.49 -4.84 17.76
N ASN A 448 8.44 -5.06 18.57
CA ASN A 448 8.26 -4.31 19.83
C ASN A 448 9.44 -4.54 20.80
N ALA A 449 10.13 -5.68 20.69
CA ALA A 449 11.36 -5.92 21.43
C ALA A 449 12.54 -5.04 20.98
N ILE A 450 12.46 -4.40 19.81
CA ILE A 450 13.52 -3.60 19.20
C ILE A 450 13.19 -2.11 19.25
N ASN A 451 12.01 -1.72 18.73
CA ASN A 451 11.57 -0.32 18.66
C ASN A 451 10.05 -0.16 18.55
N ASP A 452 9.62 1.09 18.68
CA ASP A 452 8.23 1.53 18.58
C ASP A 452 7.66 1.37 17.15
N PRO A 453 6.33 1.44 16.96
CA PRO A 453 5.72 1.53 15.64
C PRO A 453 6.07 2.83 14.92
N ILE A 454 6.10 2.79 13.59
CA ILE A 454 6.48 3.95 12.77
C ILE A 454 5.60 5.18 12.99
N TYR A 455 4.29 4.97 13.17
CA TYR A 455 3.34 6.08 13.32
C TYR A 455 3.52 6.79 14.66
N ASP A 456 3.90 6.07 15.71
CA ASP A 456 4.17 6.67 17.02
C ASP A 456 5.52 7.40 17.02
N MET A 457 6.51 6.91 16.26
CA MET A 457 7.78 7.62 16.08
C MET A 457 7.67 8.94 15.31
N PHE A 458 6.63 9.09 14.47
CA PHE A 458 6.37 10.34 13.75
C PHE A 458 5.61 11.39 14.57
N ILE A 459 4.89 10.95 15.62
CA ILE A 459 4.21 11.83 16.60
C ILE A 459 5.27 12.36 17.58
#